data_AF-A0A925SCW1-F1
#
_entry.id   AF-A0A925SCW1-F1
#
_cell.length_a   1.000
_cell.length_b   1.000
_cell.length_c   1.000
_cell.angle_alpha   90.00
_cell.angle_beta   90.00
_cell.angle_gamma   90.00
#
_symmetry.space_group_name_H-M   'P 1'
#
loop_
_entity.id
_entity.type
_entity.pdbx_description
1 polymer ?
#
loop_
_entity_poly.entity_id
_entity_poly.type
_entity_poly.pdbx_seq_one_letter_code
_entity_poly.pdbx_strand_id
1 'polypeptide(L)'
;MIIQITGGKNPLNEGRSRRGGDSLGKMVFGVLAAGLMLGSGVQPVKGADVVKTMNPSADAYVRSGFSARKNFGNEATLELQSSTVEGTGEGYLKFDVTGMDPTLSKARLRVYAKLSSAGTVPVLVRSVVRNGWGEKEIKWKDKPEHIKTIGNLEVVGVSFAWYELDVAEFLRSELAGGAKDVTFALLLGEGSTRKVSIKSREAEGQRPELVVTRKDFNLKVAFLPENGALPAGYLPDHGKVFGERGNGYSYGWSQDCSEFMRDRSQPSAGFGSANAIAAPDHRYELIGHFDHPKMKQSGVWEIGVPNGNYKVHVVSGDPLNFDSVYALDVEGVLTVDAIPDTKKRWAEGTKTVTVKDGRLTLKDHATASNNKICFIEIEEAKAQ
;
A
#
# COMPACT_ATOMS: atom_id res chain seq x y z
N MET A 1 68.13 0.71 -33.92
CA MET A 1 69.02 -0.29 -34.54
C MET A 1 68.86 -1.56 -33.68
N ILE A 2 67.76 -2.31 -33.83
CA ILE A 2 67.61 -3.51 -34.69
C ILE A 2 68.91 -4.31 -34.67
N ILE A 3 68.95 -5.50 -34.07
CA ILE A 3 68.78 -6.76 -34.80
C ILE A 3 68.13 -7.85 -33.92
N GLN A 4 67.02 -8.39 -34.44
CA GLN A 4 66.36 -9.65 -34.07
C GLN A 4 67.35 -10.85 -34.24
N ILE A 5 67.12 -12.06 -33.73
CA ILE A 5 66.40 -13.13 -34.46
C ILE A 5 66.57 -14.43 -33.64
N THR A 6 65.43 -15.12 -33.42
CA THR A 6 65.14 -16.57 -33.27
C THR A 6 66.27 -17.55 -32.88
N GLY A 7 66.13 -18.49 -31.95
CA GLY A 7 65.00 -19.40 -31.71
C GLY A 7 65.31 -20.79 -32.30
N GLY A 8 65.44 -21.84 -31.48
CA GLY A 8 65.24 -23.22 -31.92
C GLY A 8 65.96 -24.37 -31.18
N LYS A 9 65.14 -25.32 -30.70
CA LYS A 9 65.34 -26.79 -30.53
C LYS A 9 65.93 -27.34 -29.20
N ASN A 10 65.03 -27.62 -28.24
CA ASN A 10 64.51 -28.95 -27.76
C ASN A 10 65.40 -30.22 -27.98
N PRO A 11 65.28 -31.35 -27.20
CA PRO A 11 64.09 -31.79 -26.45
C PRO A 11 64.25 -32.74 -25.20
N LEU A 12 63.08 -33.17 -24.66
CA LEU A 12 62.71 -34.38 -23.87
C LEU A 12 63.17 -34.55 -22.41
N ASN A 13 62.21 -34.60 -21.46
CA ASN A 13 61.74 -35.90 -20.94
C ASN A 13 60.40 -35.83 -20.17
N GLU A 14 59.78 -37.00 -20.02
CA GLU A 14 58.36 -37.35 -19.86
C GLU A 14 57.66 -37.09 -18.50
N GLY A 15 56.32 -37.07 -18.53
CA GLY A 15 55.52 -37.73 -17.48
C GLY A 15 54.14 -37.13 -17.11
N ARG A 16 53.05 -37.75 -17.63
CA ARG A 16 51.68 -37.99 -17.04
C ARG A 16 50.89 -36.78 -16.45
N SER A 17 49.57 -36.59 -16.56
CA SER A 17 48.40 -37.44 -16.77
C SER A 17 47.16 -36.56 -17.12
N ARG A 18 46.14 -37.19 -17.69
CA ARG A 18 44.89 -36.70 -18.32
C ARG A 18 43.80 -36.16 -17.37
N ARG A 19 42.83 -35.49 -18.02
CA ARG A 19 41.42 -35.16 -17.66
C ARG A 19 41.25 -33.95 -16.74
N GLY A 20 40.48 -32.90 -17.06
CA GLY A 20 39.40 -32.76 -18.03
C GLY A 20 38.04 -32.75 -17.32
N GLY A 21 37.51 -31.54 -17.09
CA GLY A 21 36.08 -31.27 -16.92
C GLY A 21 35.50 -31.41 -15.52
N ASP A 22 35.71 -30.41 -14.65
CA ASP A 22 34.83 -30.18 -13.51
C ASP A 22 33.53 -29.51 -13.99
N SER A 23 32.45 -30.29 -14.00
CA SER A 23 31.07 -29.84 -14.17
C SER A 23 30.30 -30.23 -12.92
N LEU A 24 30.15 -29.30 -11.98
CA LEU A 24 29.01 -29.26 -11.06
C LEU A 24 28.64 -27.80 -10.83
N GLY A 25 27.47 -27.44 -11.37
CA GLY A 25 26.93 -26.09 -11.38
C GLY A 25 26.73 -25.52 -9.98
N LYS A 26 27.41 -24.41 -9.70
CA LYS A 26 27.03 -23.50 -8.63
C LYS A 26 25.79 -22.76 -9.08
N MET A 27 24.70 -22.95 -8.34
CA MET A 27 23.45 -22.21 -8.44
C MET A 27 23.75 -20.72 -8.20
N VAL A 28 23.92 -19.97 -9.29
CA VAL A 28 24.04 -18.51 -9.23
C VAL A 28 22.64 -17.97 -8.96
N PHE A 29 22.46 -17.35 -7.79
CA PHE A 29 21.31 -16.48 -7.53
C PHE A 29 21.37 -15.32 -8.54
N GLY A 30 20.55 -15.40 -9.58
CA GLY A 30 20.38 -14.33 -10.54
C GLY A 30 19.78 -13.12 -9.85
N VAL A 31 20.59 -12.08 -9.68
CA VAL A 31 20.17 -10.73 -9.34
C VAL A 31 19.21 -10.27 -10.44
N LEU A 32 17.95 -10.02 -10.08
CA LEU A 32 16.97 -9.42 -10.96
C LEU A 32 17.40 -7.98 -11.24
N ALA A 33 17.96 -7.73 -12.43
CA ALA A 33 18.16 -6.38 -12.93
C ALA A 33 16.77 -5.79 -13.24
N ALA A 34 16.32 -4.86 -12.40
CA ALA A 34 15.11 -4.09 -12.67
C ALA A 34 15.34 -3.23 -13.93
N GLY A 35 14.60 -3.56 -14.99
CA GLY A 35 14.54 -2.74 -16.20
C GLY A 35 13.97 -1.36 -15.84
N LEU A 36 14.74 -0.33 -16.15
CA LEU A 36 14.36 1.08 -16.01
C LEU A 36 13.30 1.39 -17.08
N MET A 37 12.03 1.24 -16.71
CA MET A 37 10.92 1.85 -17.45
C MET A 37 10.84 3.33 -17.04
N LEU A 38 11.26 4.24 -17.92
CA LEU A 38 10.94 5.67 -17.82
C LEU A 38 9.46 5.86 -18.19
N GLY A 39 8.57 5.47 -17.28
CA GLY A 39 7.24 6.06 -17.19
C GLY A 39 7.31 7.23 -16.21
N SER A 40 6.56 8.29 -16.47
CA SER A 40 6.27 9.40 -15.55
C SER A 40 5.45 8.93 -14.32
N GLY A 41 5.90 7.84 -13.69
CA GLY A 41 5.35 7.28 -12.48
C GLY A 41 5.82 8.09 -11.29
N VAL A 42 4.87 8.74 -10.65
CA VAL A 42 4.98 9.23 -9.27
C VAL A 42 5.58 8.09 -8.43
N GLN A 43 6.74 8.34 -7.77
CA GLN A 43 7.39 7.35 -6.91
C GLN A 43 6.42 6.88 -5.80
N PRO A 44 6.51 5.61 -5.36
CA PRO A 44 5.63 5.09 -4.32
C PRO A 44 5.83 5.90 -3.03
N VAL A 45 4.75 6.50 -2.57
CA VAL A 45 4.79 7.46 -1.50
C VAL A 45 4.94 6.74 -0.14
N LYS A 46 5.75 7.30 0.77
CA LYS A 46 6.14 6.64 2.02
C LYS A 46 5.02 6.62 3.07
N GLY A 47 4.06 5.68 2.96
CA GLY A 47 3.04 5.46 4.01
C GLY A 47 3.50 4.59 5.19
N ALA A 48 2.80 4.69 6.31
CA ALA A 48 2.94 3.75 7.43
C ALA A 48 2.22 2.43 7.10
N ASP A 49 2.77 1.28 7.51
CA ASP A 49 2.07 0.00 7.33
C ASP A 49 0.89 -0.08 8.29
N VAL A 50 -0.31 -0.30 7.75
CA VAL A 50 -1.51 -0.62 8.54
C VAL A 50 -1.96 -2.02 8.22
N VAL A 51 -2.09 -2.82 9.27
CA VAL A 51 -2.40 -4.24 9.21
C VAL A 51 -3.85 -4.46 9.66
N LYS A 52 -4.64 -5.09 8.80
CA LYS A 52 -6.00 -5.56 9.11
C LYS A 52 -6.01 -7.09 9.08
N THR A 53 -6.40 -7.70 10.20
CA THR A 53 -6.61 -9.15 10.30
C THR A 53 -8.10 -9.44 10.32
N MET A 54 -8.53 -10.42 9.52
CA MET A 54 -9.94 -10.82 9.42
C MET A 54 -10.07 -12.32 9.53
N ASN A 55 -11.14 -12.77 10.19
CA ASN A 55 -11.54 -14.16 10.20
C ASN A 55 -12.48 -14.47 9.02
N PRO A 56 -12.67 -15.74 8.63
CA PRO A 56 -13.67 -16.12 7.67
C PRO A 56 -15.06 -15.65 8.10
N SER A 57 -15.79 -15.05 7.17
CA SER A 57 -17.24 -14.80 7.28
C SER A 57 -18.03 -16.12 7.22
N ALA A 58 -17.50 -17.12 6.53
CA ALA A 58 -18.04 -18.47 6.42
C ALA A 58 -16.90 -19.45 6.15
N ASP A 59 -16.92 -20.63 6.79
CA ASP A 59 -16.10 -21.74 6.37
C ASP A 59 -16.80 -23.10 6.50
N ALA A 60 -16.46 -24.04 5.62
CA ALA A 60 -16.98 -25.39 5.71
C ALA A 60 -16.08 -26.32 4.91
N TYR A 61 -16.14 -27.61 5.20
CA TYR A 61 -15.59 -28.63 4.32
C TYR A 61 -16.70 -29.50 3.75
N VAL A 62 -16.41 -30.09 2.60
CA VAL A 62 -17.28 -31.05 1.92
C VAL A 62 -16.52 -32.35 1.75
N ARG A 63 -17.23 -33.48 1.70
CA ARG A 63 -16.64 -34.80 1.46
C ARG A 63 -17.39 -35.53 0.37
N SER A 64 -16.69 -36.21 -0.52
CA SER A 64 -17.31 -37.07 -1.54
C SER A 64 -17.78 -38.40 -0.94
N GLY A 65 -18.24 -39.32 -1.80
CA GLY A 65 -18.69 -40.65 -1.40
C GLY A 65 -19.91 -40.62 -0.47
N PHE A 66 -19.92 -41.49 0.55
CA PHE A 66 -21.05 -41.61 1.49
C PHE A 66 -21.37 -40.34 2.28
N SER A 67 -20.41 -39.42 2.38
CA SER A 67 -20.59 -38.14 3.08
C SER A 67 -21.04 -37.00 2.16
N ALA A 68 -21.25 -37.26 0.86
CA ALA A 68 -21.56 -36.23 -0.15
C ALA A 68 -22.82 -35.40 0.14
N ARG A 69 -23.75 -35.92 0.95
CA ARG A 69 -24.99 -35.23 1.31
C ARG A 69 -24.92 -34.49 2.65
N LYS A 70 -23.83 -34.64 3.41
CA LYS A 70 -23.64 -34.00 4.72
C LYS A 70 -23.10 -32.59 4.55
N ASN A 71 -23.48 -31.72 5.48
CA ASN A 71 -22.88 -30.41 5.68
C ASN A 71 -22.00 -30.48 6.93
N PHE A 72 -20.85 -29.80 6.91
CA PHE A 72 -19.88 -29.80 8.01
C PHE A 72 -19.51 -28.38 8.46
N GLY A 73 -20.36 -27.37 8.18
CA GLY A 73 -20.08 -25.96 8.50
C GLY A 73 -20.26 -25.58 9.98
N ASN A 74 -20.43 -26.54 10.88
CA ASN A 74 -20.43 -26.31 12.34
C ASN A 74 -19.28 -27.07 13.03
N GLU A 75 -18.40 -27.72 12.28
CA GLU A 75 -17.28 -28.49 12.83
C GLU A 75 -16.15 -27.54 13.24
N ALA A 76 -15.46 -27.82 14.35
CA ALA A 76 -14.33 -27.02 14.82
C ALA A 76 -13.03 -27.22 14.00
N THR A 77 -13.05 -28.16 13.04
CA THR A 77 -11.97 -28.37 12.08
C THR A 77 -12.49 -28.64 10.66
N LEU A 78 -11.75 -28.14 9.68
CA LEU A 78 -11.87 -28.50 8.28
C LEU A 78 -10.97 -29.71 8.00
N GLU A 79 -11.57 -30.81 7.53
CA GLU A 79 -10.85 -32.07 7.30
C GLU A 79 -10.62 -32.32 5.81
N LEU A 80 -9.38 -32.11 5.37
CA LEU A 80 -8.97 -32.33 3.99
C LEU A 80 -8.45 -33.76 3.80
N GLN A 81 -8.82 -34.39 2.70
CA GLN A 81 -8.34 -35.71 2.33
C GLN A 81 -8.41 -35.90 0.82
N SER A 82 -7.56 -36.76 0.27
CA SER A 82 -7.65 -37.17 -1.13
C SER A 82 -7.37 -38.67 -1.20
N SER A 83 -8.39 -39.47 -0.86
CA SER A 83 -8.32 -40.93 -0.87
C SER A 83 -9.19 -41.49 -1.99
N THR A 84 -8.65 -42.46 -2.71
CA THR A 84 -9.41 -43.25 -3.69
C THR A 84 -10.41 -44.20 -3.03
N VAL A 85 -10.27 -44.45 -1.72
CA VAL A 85 -11.11 -45.37 -0.94
C VAL A 85 -12.09 -44.60 -0.04
N GLU A 86 -11.61 -43.60 0.69
CA GLU A 86 -12.42 -42.83 1.66
C GLU A 86 -13.06 -41.58 1.04
N GLY A 87 -12.77 -41.31 -0.23
CA GLY A 87 -13.21 -40.11 -0.95
C GLY A 87 -12.33 -38.88 -0.69
N THR A 88 -12.75 -37.78 -1.30
CA THR A 88 -12.04 -36.50 -1.30
C THR A 88 -12.74 -35.53 -0.36
N GLY A 89 -11.96 -34.79 0.43
CA GLY A 89 -12.43 -33.75 1.34
C GLY A 89 -11.75 -32.42 1.02
N GLU A 90 -12.56 -31.38 0.85
CA GLU A 90 -12.11 -30.04 0.45
C GLU A 90 -12.69 -29.01 1.40
N GLY A 91 -11.87 -28.03 1.81
CA GLY A 91 -12.26 -26.93 2.69
C GLY A 91 -12.48 -25.65 1.92
N TYR A 92 -13.36 -24.78 2.42
CA TYR A 92 -13.67 -23.49 1.83
C TYR A 92 -13.61 -22.42 2.91
N LEU A 93 -12.86 -21.36 2.67
CA LEU A 93 -12.79 -20.19 3.53
C LEU A 93 -13.29 -18.97 2.76
N LYS A 94 -14.34 -18.30 3.24
CA LYS A 94 -14.87 -17.07 2.65
C LYS A 94 -14.58 -15.87 3.54
N PHE A 95 -14.04 -14.81 2.96
CA PHE A 95 -13.79 -13.54 3.64
C PHE A 95 -14.65 -12.44 3.03
N ASP A 96 -15.25 -11.61 3.89
CA ASP A 96 -15.84 -10.34 3.48
C ASP A 96 -14.70 -9.35 3.20
N VAL A 97 -14.69 -8.81 1.98
CA VAL A 97 -13.67 -7.85 1.52
C VAL A 97 -14.29 -6.52 1.11
N THR A 98 -15.55 -6.29 1.51
CA THR A 98 -16.28 -5.06 1.21
C THR A 98 -15.51 -3.83 1.67
N GLY A 99 -15.39 -2.85 0.76
CA GLY A 99 -14.74 -1.57 1.06
C GLY A 99 -13.22 -1.62 1.18
N MET A 100 -12.57 -2.74 0.82
CA MET A 100 -11.11 -2.79 0.80
C MET A 100 -10.53 -2.09 -0.43
N ASP A 101 -9.39 -1.46 -0.19
CA ASP A 101 -8.63 -0.80 -1.22
C ASP A 101 -7.84 -1.83 -2.08
N PRO A 102 -7.99 -1.83 -3.43
CA PRO A 102 -7.21 -2.67 -4.33
C PRO A 102 -5.72 -2.33 -4.39
N THR A 103 -5.26 -1.27 -3.70
CA THR A 103 -3.85 -0.84 -3.64
C THR A 103 -3.08 -1.39 -2.44
N LEU A 104 -3.64 -2.38 -1.73
CA LEU A 104 -2.94 -3.08 -0.63
C LEU A 104 -1.51 -3.53 -1.02
N SER A 105 -0.59 -3.45 -0.05
CA SER A 105 0.83 -3.77 -0.26
C SER A 105 1.16 -5.24 0.01
N LYS A 106 0.44 -5.89 0.94
CA LYS A 106 0.58 -7.33 1.25
C LYS A 106 -0.78 -7.93 1.57
N ALA A 107 -0.97 -9.20 1.24
CA ALA A 107 -2.07 -10.00 1.78
C ALA A 107 -1.59 -11.43 2.03
N ARG A 108 -1.89 -11.97 3.21
CA ARG A 108 -1.53 -13.34 3.60
C ARG A 108 -2.77 -14.10 4.05
N LEU A 109 -3.02 -15.25 3.44
CA LEU A 109 -3.93 -16.24 4.00
C LEU A 109 -3.15 -17.05 5.03
N ARG A 110 -3.65 -17.14 6.26
CA ARG A 110 -3.04 -17.89 7.37
C ARG A 110 -4.01 -18.97 7.83
N VAL A 111 -3.51 -20.17 8.03
CA VAL A 111 -4.30 -21.28 8.58
C VAL A 111 -3.51 -21.98 9.69
N TYR A 112 -4.21 -22.48 10.70
CA TYR A 112 -3.62 -23.27 11.78
C TYR A 112 -3.95 -24.75 11.57
N ALA A 113 -2.95 -25.54 11.16
CA ALA A 113 -3.17 -26.87 10.62
C ALA A 113 -2.20 -27.92 11.17
N LYS A 114 -2.56 -29.20 11.03
CA LYS A 114 -1.69 -30.36 11.30
C LYS A 114 -1.98 -31.52 10.34
N LEU A 115 -1.06 -32.46 10.27
CA LEU A 115 -1.25 -33.73 9.56
C LEU A 115 -1.77 -34.84 10.49
N SER A 116 -2.41 -35.85 9.89
CA SER A 116 -2.82 -37.08 10.59
C SER A 116 -1.64 -37.99 10.96
N SER A 117 -0.48 -37.84 10.30
CA SER A 117 0.76 -38.59 10.58
C SER A 117 1.98 -37.80 10.13
N ALA A 118 3.17 -38.16 10.60
CA ALA A 118 4.42 -37.45 10.31
C ALA A 118 4.71 -37.38 8.79
N GLY A 119 5.24 -36.24 8.35
CA GLY A 119 5.57 -35.96 6.95
C GLY A 119 5.25 -34.51 6.57
N THR A 120 5.13 -34.27 5.27
CA THR A 120 4.75 -32.99 4.67
C THR A 120 3.66 -33.22 3.62
N VAL A 121 2.65 -32.35 3.56
CA VAL A 121 1.59 -32.38 2.54
C VAL A 121 1.35 -30.96 2.03
N PRO A 122 1.42 -30.72 0.71
CA PRO A 122 1.03 -29.45 0.11
C PRO A 122 -0.50 -29.34 0.08
N VAL A 123 -1.04 -28.36 0.79
CA VAL A 123 -2.46 -27.96 0.64
C VAL A 123 -2.52 -26.91 -0.46
N LEU A 124 -3.13 -27.27 -1.58
CA LEU A 124 -3.37 -26.37 -2.70
C LEU A 124 -4.46 -25.38 -2.33
N VAL A 125 -4.18 -24.09 -2.54
CA VAL A 125 -5.13 -23.00 -2.36
C VAL A 125 -5.59 -22.53 -3.74
N ARG A 126 -6.89 -22.59 -4.01
CA ARG A 126 -7.48 -22.21 -5.30
C ARG A 126 -8.55 -21.14 -5.15
N SER A 127 -8.67 -20.26 -6.14
CA SER A 127 -9.84 -19.41 -6.30
C SER A 127 -11.02 -20.22 -6.82
N VAL A 128 -12.24 -19.71 -6.62
CA VAL A 128 -13.48 -20.38 -7.02
C VAL A 128 -14.45 -19.43 -7.70
N VAL A 129 -15.38 -20.00 -8.46
CA VAL A 129 -16.52 -19.25 -9.00
C VAL A 129 -17.39 -18.76 -7.83
N ARG A 130 -17.66 -17.45 -7.80
CA ARG A 130 -18.56 -16.86 -6.81
C ARG A 130 -19.99 -17.30 -7.09
N ASN A 131 -20.51 -18.18 -6.22
CA ASN A 131 -21.86 -18.74 -6.34
C ASN A 131 -22.73 -18.46 -5.10
N GLY A 132 -22.28 -17.61 -4.18
CA GLY A 132 -23.03 -17.26 -2.97
C GLY A 132 -23.17 -18.39 -1.94
N TRP A 133 -22.35 -19.45 -2.00
CA TRP A 133 -22.48 -20.62 -1.13
C TRP A 133 -22.69 -20.28 0.36
N GLY A 134 -23.66 -20.93 1.01
CA GLY A 134 -23.88 -20.80 2.45
C GLY A 134 -23.13 -21.87 3.23
N GLU A 135 -22.48 -21.49 4.33
CA GLU A 135 -21.73 -22.40 5.21
C GLU A 135 -22.56 -23.57 5.74
N LYS A 136 -23.81 -23.31 6.13
CA LYS A 136 -24.72 -24.34 6.68
C LYS A 136 -25.45 -25.14 5.60
N GLU A 137 -25.21 -24.83 4.33
CA GLU A 137 -25.94 -25.39 3.19
C GLU A 137 -25.02 -26.16 2.24
N ILE A 138 -23.75 -25.76 2.13
CA ILE A 138 -22.79 -26.36 1.21
C ILE A 138 -22.64 -27.87 1.46
N LYS A 139 -22.69 -28.63 0.37
CA LYS A 139 -22.48 -30.08 0.28
C LYS A 139 -21.57 -30.36 -0.91
N TRP A 140 -21.14 -31.61 -1.08
CA TRP A 140 -20.24 -31.98 -2.18
C TRP A 140 -20.73 -31.56 -3.56
N LYS A 141 -22.03 -31.74 -3.84
CA LYS A 141 -22.62 -31.40 -5.14
C LYS A 141 -22.80 -29.88 -5.38
N ASP A 142 -22.83 -29.08 -4.31
CA ASP A 142 -23.14 -27.65 -4.34
C ASP A 142 -21.88 -26.80 -4.13
N LYS A 143 -20.72 -27.44 -4.08
CA LYS A 143 -19.44 -26.79 -3.78
C LYS A 143 -19.04 -25.82 -4.92
N PRO A 144 -18.44 -24.66 -4.61
CA PRO A 144 -17.93 -23.75 -5.63
C PRO A 144 -16.96 -24.43 -6.61
N GLU A 145 -17.11 -24.14 -7.89
CA GLU A 145 -16.19 -24.63 -8.94
C GLU A 145 -14.82 -23.96 -8.81
N HIS A 146 -13.74 -24.73 -8.92
CA HIS A 146 -12.38 -24.22 -8.80
C HIS A 146 -11.91 -23.55 -10.09
N ILE A 147 -11.26 -22.39 -10.00
CA ILE A 147 -10.73 -21.65 -11.15
C ILE A 147 -9.21 -21.84 -11.20
N LYS A 148 -8.46 -20.99 -10.49
CA LYS A 148 -6.99 -20.91 -10.60
C LYS A 148 -6.34 -21.36 -9.30
N THR A 149 -5.20 -22.04 -9.39
CA THR A 149 -4.33 -22.26 -8.23
C THR A 149 -3.58 -20.97 -7.90
N ILE A 150 -3.71 -20.52 -6.66
CA ILE A 150 -3.02 -19.34 -6.12
C ILE A 150 -1.64 -19.74 -5.61
N GLY A 151 -1.56 -20.87 -4.90
CA GLY A 151 -0.32 -21.41 -4.36
C GLY A 151 -0.57 -22.61 -3.44
N ASN A 152 0.40 -22.91 -2.59
CA ASN A 152 0.40 -24.03 -1.66
C ASN A 152 0.78 -23.62 -0.23
N LEU A 153 0.14 -24.25 0.74
CA LEU A 153 0.54 -24.24 2.15
C LEU A 153 1.23 -25.58 2.44
N GLU A 154 2.51 -25.54 2.78
CA GLU A 154 3.30 -26.75 3.08
C GLU A 154 3.09 -27.19 4.53
N VAL A 155 2.07 -28.03 4.79
CA VAL A 155 1.74 -28.47 6.15
C VAL A 155 2.66 -29.61 6.58
N VAL A 156 3.25 -29.50 7.77
CA VAL A 156 4.32 -30.40 8.26
C VAL A 156 4.00 -30.91 9.67
N GLY A 157 4.13 -32.22 9.85
CA GLY A 157 4.06 -32.85 11.17
C GLY A 157 2.65 -32.90 11.76
N VAL A 158 2.56 -33.43 12.99
CA VAL A 158 1.28 -33.77 13.66
C VAL A 158 0.86 -32.76 14.73
N SER A 159 1.69 -31.75 14.98
CA SER A 159 1.38 -30.64 15.88
C SER A 159 0.75 -29.51 15.09
N PHE A 160 -0.24 -28.82 15.68
CA PHE A 160 -0.80 -27.65 15.03
C PHE A 160 0.23 -26.52 14.94
N ALA A 161 0.35 -25.93 13.75
CA ALA A 161 1.22 -24.78 13.47
C ALA A 161 0.55 -23.82 12.48
N TRP A 162 1.03 -22.58 12.46
CA TRP A 162 0.60 -21.58 11.47
C TRP A 162 1.31 -21.81 10.14
N TYR A 163 0.54 -21.78 9.06
CA TYR A 163 1.00 -21.79 7.68
C TYR A 163 0.44 -20.59 6.96
N GLU A 164 1.24 -19.95 6.13
CA GLU A 164 0.89 -18.70 5.46
C GLU A 164 1.16 -18.79 3.96
N LEU A 165 0.27 -18.18 3.16
CA LEU A 165 0.43 -18.04 1.72
C LEU A 165 0.22 -16.58 1.34
N ASP A 166 1.11 -16.02 0.53
CA ASP A 166 0.91 -14.72 -0.10
C ASP A 166 -0.23 -14.81 -1.13
N VAL A 167 -1.25 -14.00 -0.94
CA VAL A 167 -2.44 -13.91 -1.80
C VAL A 167 -2.65 -12.48 -2.33
N ALA A 168 -1.64 -11.62 -2.24
CA ALA A 168 -1.74 -10.20 -2.59
C ALA A 168 -2.18 -9.97 -4.03
N GLU A 169 -1.57 -10.67 -4.99
CA GLU A 169 -1.93 -10.51 -6.41
C GLU A 169 -3.39 -10.92 -6.69
N PHE A 170 -3.82 -12.05 -6.13
CA PHE A 170 -5.20 -12.51 -6.25
C PHE A 170 -6.17 -11.50 -5.64
N LEU A 171 -5.93 -11.04 -4.42
CA LEU A 171 -6.83 -10.14 -3.72
C LEU A 171 -6.93 -8.78 -4.43
N ARG A 172 -5.82 -8.22 -4.93
CA ARG A 172 -5.83 -6.98 -5.72
C ARG A 172 -6.68 -7.12 -6.99
N SER A 173 -6.55 -8.24 -7.70
CA SER A 173 -7.34 -8.52 -8.91
C SER A 173 -8.83 -8.58 -8.61
N GLU A 174 -9.24 -9.28 -7.55
CA GLU A 174 -10.64 -9.39 -7.15
C GLU A 174 -11.22 -8.02 -6.72
N LEU A 175 -10.48 -7.26 -5.92
CA LEU A 175 -10.90 -5.93 -5.46
C LEU A 175 -11.01 -4.92 -6.60
N ALA A 176 -10.08 -4.94 -7.57
CA ALA A 176 -10.18 -4.11 -8.77
C ALA A 176 -11.43 -4.47 -9.61
N GLY A 177 -11.88 -5.73 -9.53
CA GLY A 177 -13.15 -6.19 -10.10
C GLY A 177 -14.40 -5.86 -9.27
N GLY A 178 -14.26 -5.18 -8.14
CA GLY A 178 -15.38 -4.80 -7.26
C GLY A 178 -15.90 -5.93 -6.36
N ALA A 179 -15.07 -6.95 -6.10
CA ALA A 179 -15.40 -8.04 -5.20
C ALA A 179 -15.82 -7.55 -3.80
N LYS A 180 -16.94 -8.07 -3.29
CA LYS A 180 -17.40 -7.88 -1.89
C LYS A 180 -17.02 -9.04 -0.96
N ASP A 181 -16.62 -10.15 -1.55
CA ASP A 181 -16.23 -11.37 -0.86
C ASP A 181 -15.19 -12.10 -1.72
N VAL A 182 -14.36 -12.92 -1.09
CA VAL A 182 -13.48 -13.86 -1.78
C VAL A 182 -13.57 -15.21 -1.10
N THR A 183 -13.48 -16.29 -1.86
CA THR A 183 -13.45 -17.65 -1.32
C THR A 183 -12.19 -18.38 -1.77
N PHE A 184 -11.50 -18.99 -0.82
CA PHE A 184 -10.37 -19.88 -1.06
C PHE A 184 -10.82 -21.34 -0.86
N ALA A 185 -10.62 -22.18 -1.87
CA ALA A 185 -10.73 -23.63 -1.75
C ALA A 185 -9.38 -24.21 -1.33
N LEU A 186 -9.40 -25.10 -0.33
CA LEU A 186 -8.25 -25.80 0.24
C LEU A 186 -8.40 -27.28 -0.06
N LEU A 187 -7.40 -27.85 -0.75
CA LEU A 187 -7.49 -29.21 -1.27
C LEU A 187 -6.13 -29.89 -1.32
N LEU A 188 -6.15 -31.22 -1.22
CA LEU A 188 -4.93 -32.02 -1.33
C LEU A 188 -4.74 -32.49 -2.78
N GLY A 189 -3.49 -32.70 -3.18
CA GLY A 189 -3.19 -33.42 -4.42
C GLY A 189 -3.69 -34.88 -4.36
N GLU A 190 -3.94 -35.45 -5.54
CA GLU A 190 -4.45 -36.82 -5.66
C GLU A 190 -3.55 -37.85 -4.95
N GLY A 191 -4.18 -38.88 -4.35
CA GLY A 191 -3.47 -40.00 -3.73
C GLY A 191 -2.76 -39.69 -2.41
N SER A 192 -3.01 -38.56 -1.75
CA SER A 192 -2.46 -38.30 -0.41
C SER A 192 -2.88 -39.39 0.59
N THR A 193 -1.88 -40.06 1.18
CA THR A 193 -2.08 -41.03 2.26
C THR A 193 -2.29 -40.38 3.63
N ARG A 194 -2.23 -39.04 3.70
CA ARG A 194 -2.37 -38.24 4.92
C ARG A 194 -3.56 -37.30 4.80
N LYS A 195 -4.23 -37.08 5.92
CA LYS A 195 -5.27 -36.05 6.07
C LYS A 195 -4.66 -34.80 6.66
N VAL A 196 -5.28 -33.65 6.37
CA VAL A 196 -4.93 -32.37 6.96
C VAL A 196 -6.14 -31.86 7.75
N SER A 197 -5.93 -31.59 9.03
CA SER A 197 -6.94 -30.96 9.89
C SER A 197 -6.56 -29.51 10.08
N ILE A 198 -7.46 -28.59 9.72
CA ILE A 198 -7.28 -27.15 9.83
C ILE A 198 -8.31 -26.63 10.83
N LYS A 199 -7.94 -25.71 11.74
CA LYS A 199 -8.94 -25.05 12.59
C LYS A 199 -9.94 -24.26 11.73
N SER A 200 -11.23 -24.39 12.02
CA SER A 200 -12.29 -23.60 11.40
C SER A 200 -12.59 -22.33 12.22
N ARG A 201 -13.54 -21.52 11.77
CA ARG A 201 -14.05 -20.35 12.50
C ARG A 201 -14.84 -20.73 13.76
N GLU A 202 -15.36 -21.96 13.84
CA GLU A 202 -16.04 -22.50 15.04
C GLU A 202 -15.04 -22.87 16.15
N ALA A 203 -13.74 -22.93 15.86
CA ALA A 203 -12.73 -23.20 16.86
C ALA A 203 -12.67 -22.11 17.95
N GLU A 204 -12.31 -22.50 19.17
CA GLU A 204 -12.15 -21.58 20.31
C GLU A 204 -10.97 -20.60 20.14
N GLY A 205 -10.03 -20.89 19.23
CA GLY A 205 -8.87 -20.06 18.94
C GLY A 205 -8.12 -20.52 17.68
N GLN A 206 -7.13 -19.73 17.26
CA GLN A 206 -6.29 -19.99 16.08
C GLN A 206 -7.12 -20.29 14.82
N ARG A 207 -8.17 -19.49 14.62
CA ARG A 207 -9.04 -19.54 13.45
C ARG A 207 -8.24 -19.12 12.20
N PRO A 208 -8.67 -19.51 10.99
CA PRO A 208 -8.04 -18.99 9.78
C PRO A 208 -8.11 -17.47 9.73
N GLU A 209 -7.13 -16.84 9.08
CA GLU A 209 -7.05 -15.39 8.98
C GLU A 209 -6.68 -14.95 7.56
N LEU A 210 -7.27 -13.84 7.12
CA LEU A 210 -6.77 -13.06 6.00
C LEU A 210 -6.15 -11.78 6.58
N VAL A 211 -4.83 -11.67 6.47
CA VAL A 211 -4.06 -10.53 6.98
C VAL A 211 -3.65 -9.65 5.82
N VAL A 212 -4.21 -8.46 5.77
CA VAL A 212 -3.92 -7.46 4.73
C VAL A 212 -3.07 -6.36 5.33
N THR A 213 -2.05 -5.93 4.61
CA THR A 213 -1.28 -4.73 4.92
C THR A 213 -1.50 -3.72 3.80
N ARG A 214 -1.83 -2.49 4.18
CA ARG A 214 -1.87 -1.34 3.28
C ARG A 214 -0.94 -0.25 3.80
N LYS A 215 -0.70 0.76 2.98
CA LYS A 215 0.08 1.93 3.35
C LYS A 215 -0.90 3.05 3.69
N ASP A 216 -0.98 3.44 4.96
CA ASP A 216 -1.74 4.63 5.35
C ASP A 216 -0.92 5.86 5.01
N PHE A 217 -1.56 6.77 4.29
CA PHE A 217 -0.98 8.04 3.93
C PHE A 217 -1.44 9.11 4.94
N ASN A 218 -0.49 9.58 5.76
CA ASN A 218 -0.68 10.73 6.61
C ASN A 218 0.54 11.64 6.48
N LEU A 219 0.32 12.87 6.05
CA LEU A 219 1.40 13.79 5.75
C LEU A 219 0.99 15.21 6.05
N LYS A 220 1.95 15.99 6.54
CA LYS A 220 1.79 17.41 6.84
C LYS A 220 2.85 18.19 6.08
N VAL A 221 2.47 19.25 5.37
CA VAL A 221 3.40 20.12 4.65
C VAL A 221 3.27 21.53 5.18
N ALA A 222 4.40 22.17 5.49
CA ALA A 222 4.48 23.57 5.86
C ALA A 222 5.15 24.35 4.73
N PHE A 223 4.64 25.55 4.43
CA PHE A 223 5.12 26.38 3.32
C PHE A 223 6.03 27.49 3.83
N LEU A 224 7.33 27.36 3.64
CA LEU A 224 8.34 28.18 4.31
C LEU A 224 9.54 28.46 3.40
N PRO A 225 10.23 29.60 3.55
CA PRO A 225 11.47 29.85 2.82
C PRO A 225 12.54 28.81 3.18
N GLU A 226 13.57 28.65 2.34
CA GLU A 226 14.63 27.64 2.54
C GLU A 226 15.30 27.72 3.93
N ASN A 227 15.35 28.92 4.53
CA ASN A 227 15.95 29.17 5.84
C ASN A 227 14.93 29.23 7.00
N GLY A 228 13.64 28.93 6.74
CA GLY A 228 12.60 28.94 7.76
C GLY A 228 12.74 27.78 8.74
N ALA A 229 12.30 27.97 9.98
CA ALA A 229 12.27 26.86 10.94
C ALA A 229 11.13 25.88 10.58
N LEU A 230 11.44 24.59 10.49
CA LEU A 230 10.44 23.58 10.14
C LEU A 230 9.63 23.17 11.38
N PRO A 231 8.29 23.30 11.37
CA PRO A 231 7.48 22.76 12.46
C PRO A 231 7.65 21.24 12.61
N ALA A 232 7.72 20.76 13.85
CA ALA A 232 7.92 19.35 14.13
C ALA A 232 6.83 18.47 13.49
N GLY A 233 7.24 17.43 12.77
CA GLY A 233 6.33 16.50 12.09
C GLY A 233 5.80 16.98 10.73
N TYR A 234 6.25 18.13 10.23
CA TYR A 234 5.92 18.62 8.89
C TYR A 234 7.06 18.33 7.90
N LEU A 235 6.71 18.14 6.64
CA LEU A 235 7.62 18.24 5.51
C LEU A 235 7.74 19.71 5.08
N PRO A 236 8.94 20.16 4.65
CA PRO A 236 9.12 21.50 4.13
C PRO A 236 8.71 21.60 2.66
N ASP A 237 7.95 22.63 2.29
CA ASP A 237 7.83 23.10 0.91
C ASP A 237 8.42 24.52 0.78
N HIS A 238 9.45 24.64 -0.06
CA HIS A 238 10.21 25.88 -0.25
C HIS A 238 9.83 26.64 -1.52
N GLY A 239 8.68 26.35 -2.13
CA GLY A 239 8.25 27.01 -3.36
C GLY A 239 8.87 26.42 -4.62
N LYS A 240 9.57 25.28 -4.54
CA LYS A 240 10.21 24.66 -5.70
C LYS A 240 9.16 24.03 -6.62
N VAL A 241 9.48 23.98 -7.92
CA VAL A 241 8.69 23.26 -8.93
C VAL A 241 8.47 21.80 -8.51
N PHE A 242 7.31 21.23 -8.81
CA PHE A 242 6.95 19.85 -8.51
C PHE A 242 8.08 18.89 -8.89
N GLY A 243 8.47 18.02 -7.96
CA GLY A 243 9.42 16.94 -8.22
C GLY A 243 9.85 16.23 -6.94
N GLU A 244 10.73 15.23 -7.10
CA GLU A 244 11.28 14.46 -5.99
C GLU A 244 12.02 15.36 -5.00
N ARG A 245 11.79 15.15 -3.70
CA ARG A 245 12.37 15.96 -2.62
C ARG A 245 13.48 15.24 -1.85
N GLY A 246 13.84 14.02 -2.26
CA GLY A 246 14.85 13.20 -1.59
C GLY A 246 14.41 12.61 -0.26
N ASN A 247 13.18 12.89 0.19
CA ASN A 247 12.56 12.36 1.39
C ASN A 247 11.58 11.19 1.12
N GLY A 248 11.53 10.70 -0.13
CA GLY A 248 10.60 9.67 -0.60
C GLY A 248 9.23 10.20 -1.01
N TYR A 249 9.11 11.52 -1.17
CA TYR A 249 7.90 12.18 -1.66
C TYR A 249 8.22 13.09 -2.83
N SER A 250 7.26 13.19 -3.75
CA SER A 250 7.23 14.13 -4.85
C SER A 250 6.12 15.15 -4.59
N TYR A 251 6.47 16.42 -4.48
CA TYR A 251 5.51 17.50 -4.31
C TYR A 251 6.09 18.82 -4.82
N GLY A 252 5.27 19.86 -4.91
CA GLY A 252 5.70 21.21 -5.26
C GLY A 252 4.77 21.92 -6.22
N TRP A 253 5.26 23.00 -6.80
CA TRP A 253 4.46 23.97 -7.53
C TRP A 253 4.53 23.78 -9.05
N SER A 254 3.55 24.29 -9.79
CA SER A 254 3.56 24.33 -11.26
C SER A 254 4.61 25.27 -11.84
N GLN A 255 5.21 26.13 -11.01
CA GLN A 255 6.30 27.05 -11.35
C GLN A 255 7.18 27.30 -10.11
N ASP A 256 8.32 27.97 -10.27
CA ASP A 256 9.12 28.39 -9.12
C ASP A 256 8.42 29.52 -8.35
N CYS A 257 8.03 29.22 -7.11
CA CYS A 257 7.37 30.11 -6.17
C CYS A 257 8.27 30.44 -4.96
N SER A 258 9.58 30.11 -4.99
CA SER A 258 10.50 30.28 -3.84
C SER A 258 10.60 31.72 -3.35
N GLU A 259 10.55 32.70 -4.26
CA GLU A 259 10.52 34.13 -3.94
C GLU A 259 9.23 34.57 -3.22
N PHE A 260 8.23 33.69 -3.10
CA PHE A 260 6.93 33.99 -2.49
C PHE A 260 6.67 33.18 -1.22
N MET A 261 7.71 32.56 -0.67
CA MET A 261 7.67 31.94 0.65
C MET A 261 8.08 32.94 1.73
N ARG A 262 7.36 32.98 2.85
CA ARG A 262 7.65 33.87 3.99
C ARG A 262 7.60 33.09 5.30
N ASP A 263 8.45 33.51 6.21
CA ASP A 263 8.38 33.12 7.62
C ASP A 263 8.18 34.42 8.42
N ARG A 264 7.08 34.50 9.16
CA ARG A 264 6.69 35.64 10.01
C ARG A 264 6.87 35.35 11.51
N SER A 265 7.58 34.27 11.86
CA SER A 265 7.74 33.80 13.23
C SER A 265 8.61 34.65 14.13
N GLN A 266 9.41 35.48 13.50
CA GLN A 266 10.00 36.59 14.19
C GLN A 266 8.95 37.72 14.15
N PRO A 267 8.42 38.18 15.30
CA PRO A 267 8.19 39.61 15.42
C PRO A 267 9.58 40.21 15.24
N SER A 268 9.89 40.52 13.99
CA SER A 268 11.09 41.21 13.57
C SER A 268 11.62 42.10 14.68
N ALA A 269 12.89 41.97 15.01
CA ALA A 269 13.67 43.09 15.50
C ALA A 269 13.77 44.18 14.40
N GLY A 270 12.65 44.64 13.81
CA GLY A 270 12.63 45.53 12.65
C GLY A 270 11.27 45.99 12.07
N PHE A 271 10.14 45.32 12.32
CA PHE A 271 8.79 45.75 11.90
C PHE A 271 7.88 45.87 13.11
N GLY A 272 8.09 46.89 13.94
CA GLY A 272 7.13 47.35 14.95
C GLY A 272 5.81 47.84 14.33
N SER A 273 5.16 46.98 13.54
CA SER A 273 3.87 47.24 12.93
C SER A 273 2.81 47.05 14.01
N ALA A 274 2.13 48.14 14.36
CA ALA A 274 0.95 48.12 15.24
C ALA A 274 -0.18 47.20 14.71
N ASN A 275 -0.06 46.68 13.47
CA ASN A 275 -1.07 45.86 12.80
C ASN A 275 -0.84 44.34 12.93
N ALA A 276 0.26 43.90 13.55
CA ALA A 276 0.55 42.48 13.74
C ALA A 276 -0.34 41.87 14.83
N ILE A 277 -0.90 40.67 14.60
CA ILE A 277 -1.55 39.88 15.66
C ILE A 277 -0.78 38.60 15.95
N ALA A 278 -0.82 38.14 17.19
CA ALA A 278 -0.15 36.91 17.60
C ALA A 278 -0.77 35.70 16.89
N ALA A 279 0.09 34.86 16.30
CA ALA A 279 -0.32 33.60 15.70
C ALA A 279 -0.55 32.52 16.78
N PRO A 280 -1.42 31.52 16.53
CA PRO A 280 -1.63 30.40 17.46
C PRO A 280 -0.35 29.61 17.75
N ASP A 281 0.44 29.35 16.70
CA ASP A 281 1.76 28.73 16.79
C ASP A 281 2.58 29.00 15.51
N HIS A 282 3.80 28.49 15.48
CA HIS A 282 4.76 28.71 14.40
C HIS A 282 4.22 28.37 13.00
N ARG A 283 3.36 27.35 12.86
CA ARG A 283 2.83 26.93 11.56
C ARG A 283 1.99 28.02 10.90
N TYR A 284 1.30 28.82 11.69
CA TYR A 284 0.43 29.92 11.24
C TYR A 284 1.22 31.17 10.81
N GLU A 285 2.53 31.20 11.07
CA GLU A 285 3.42 32.30 10.72
C GLU A 285 4.14 32.05 9.38
N LEU A 286 4.04 30.82 8.87
CA LEU A 286 4.59 30.39 7.60
C LEU A 286 3.61 30.71 6.48
N ILE A 287 4.12 31.07 5.31
CA ILE A 287 3.31 31.52 4.18
C ILE A 287 3.95 31.06 2.86
N GLY A 288 3.15 30.44 2.00
CA GLY A 288 3.37 30.39 0.55
C GLY A 288 2.22 31.08 -0.17
N HIS A 289 2.51 31.88 -1.18
CA HIS A 289 1.47 32.47 -2.01
C HIS A 289 1.07 31.53 -3.15
N PHE A 290 -0.23 31.45 -3.44
CA PHE A 290 -0.73 30.89 -4.69
C PHE A 290 -0.75 31.93 -5.79
N ASP A 291 -1.16 33.17 -5.47
CA ASP A 291 -1.06 34.32 -6.33
C ASP A 291 -0.49 35.54 -5.58
N HIS A 292 0.12 36.43 -6.35
CA HIS A 292 0.66 37.69 -5.85
C HIS A 292 0.81 38.65 -7.03
N PRO A 293 0.66 39.98 -6.87
CA PRO A 293 0.81 40.94 -7.97
C PRO A 293 2.16 40.91 -8.72
N LYS A 294 3.17 40.24 -8.14
CA LYS A 294 4.50 40.06 -8.75
C LYS A 294 4.71 38.69 -9.38
N MET A 295 3.75 37.77 -9.25
CA MET A 295 3.78 36.48 -9.94
C MET A 295 3.33 36.65 -11.39
N LYS A 296 3.91 35.85 -12.28
CA LYS A 296 3.53 35.85 -13.71
C LYS A 296 2.17 35.20 -13.97
N GLN A 297 1.83 34.21 -13.14
CA GLN A 297 0.58 33.45 -13.15
C GLN A 297 0.41 32.82 -11.76
N SER A 298 -0.83 32.49 -11.38
CA SER A 298 -1.10 31.74 -10.16
C SER A 298 -0.40 30.38 -10.19
N GLY A 299 0.12 29.98 -9.04
CA GLY A 299 0.64 28.65 -8.80
C GLY A 299 -0.47 27.61 -8.68
N VAL A 300 -0.09 26.37 -8.97
CA VAL A 300 -0.84 25.16 -8.60
C VAL A 300 0.14 24.32 -7.80
N TRP A 301 -0.26 23.83 -6.64
CA TRP A 301 0.58 22.96 -5.81
C TRP A 301 0.06 21.53 -5.87
N GLU A 302 0.97 20.57 -6.00
CA GLU A 302 0.61 19.16 -6.06
C GLU A 302 1.52 18.33 -5.15
N ILE A 303 0.99 17.21 -4.68
CA ILE A 303 1.75 16.12 -4.05
C ILE A 303 1.32 14.79 -4.61
N GLY A 304 2.29 13.93 -4.92
CA GLY A 304 2.02 12.55 -5.29
C GLY A 304 1.41 11.79 -4.12
N VAL A 305 0.25 11.18 -4.31
CA VAL A 305 -0.47 10.35 -3.32
C VAL A 305 -1.12 9.16 -4.02
N PRO A 306 -1.33 8.01 -3.36
CA PRO A 306 -2.16 6.94 -3.92
C PRO A 306 -3.57 7.44 -4.29
N ASN A 307 -4.19 6.85 -5.31
CA ASN A 307 -5.61 7.10 -5.57
C ASN A 307 -6.44 6.65 -4.37
N GLY A 308 -7.38 7.48 -3.95
CA GLY A 308 -8.14 7.22 -2.74
C GLY A 308 -8.89 8.45 -2.24
N ASN A 309 -9.56 8.29 -1.10
CA ASN A 309 -10.23 9.39 -0.43
C ASN A 309 -9.32 9.95 0.65
N TYR A 310 -9.27 11.27 0.77
CA TYR A 310 -8.43 11.97 1.72
C TYR A 310 -9.23 13.00 2.48
N LYS A 311 -9.09 13.03 3.80
CA LYS A 311 -9.46 14.17 4.63
C LYS A 311 -8.29 15.16 4.60
N VAL A 312 -8.56 16.34 4.05
CA VAL A 312 -7.55 17.38 3.82
C VAL A 312 -7.92 18.59 4.66
N HIS A 313 -7.01 19.01 5.52
CA HIS A 313 -7.10 20.22 6.33
C HIS A 313 -6.09 21.24 5.81
N VAL A 314 -6.56 22.44 5.45
CA VAL A 314 -5.74 23.52 4.90
C VAL A 314 -5.92 24.76 5.76
N VAL A 315 -4.82 25.47 6.01
CA VAL A 315 -4.82 26.77 6.69
C VAL A 315 -4.21 27.84 5.80
N SER A 316 -4.91 28.96 5.68
CA SER A 316 -4.50 30.17 4.98
C SER A 316 -4.42 31.33 5.96
N GLY A 317 -3.41 32.19 5.83
CA GLY A 317 -3.35 33.42 6.64
C GLY A 317 -2.04 34.19 6.55
N ASP A 318 -2.03 35.34 7.23
CA ASP A 318 -0.86 36.22 7.37
C ASP A 318 -1.01 37.06 8.66
N PRO A 319 -0.10 36.95 9.63
CA PRO A 319 -0.19 37.71 10.88
C PRO A 319 -0.07 39.23 10.69
N LEU A 320 0.51 39.69 9.57
CA LEU A 320 0.79 41.11 9.32
C LEU A 320 -0.26 41.76 8.42
N ASN A 321 -0.72 41.05 7.39
CA ASN A 321 -1.59 41.61 6.35
C ASN A 321 -2.99 40.98 6.34
N PHE A 322 -3.99 41.72 5.86
CA PHE A 322 -5.38 41.28 5.72
C PHE A 322 -5.96 41.72 4.36
N ASP A 323 -5.08 41.88 3.37
CA ASP A 323 -5.31 42.35 2.01
C ASP A 323 -5.48 41.19 1.02
N SER A 324 -6.13 40.12 1.46
CA SER A 324 -6.28 38.86 0.72
C SER A 324 -7.75 38.46 0.61
N VAL A 325 -8.06 37.56 -0.31
CA VAL A 325 -9.25 36.72 -0.31
C VAL A 325 -8.76 35.28 -0.31
N TYR A 326 -8.95 34.58 0.82
CA TYR A 326 -8.53 33.19 0.98
C TYR A 326 -9.58 32.27 0.38
N ALA A 327 -9.33 31.79 -0.84
CA ALA A 327 -10.22 30.86 -1.53
C ALA A 327 -9.40 29.75 -2.20
N LEU A 328 -9.36 28.55 -1.60
CA LEU A 328 -8.54 27.42 -2.08
C LEU A 328 -9.39 26.21 -2.45
N ASP A 329 -9.18 25.73 -3.68
CA ASP A 329 -9.70 24.45 -4.14
C ASP A 329 -8.70 23.33 -3.84
N VAL A 330 -9.21 22.22 -3.30
CA VAL A 330 -8.49 20.94 -3.18
C VAL A 330 -9.24 19.93 -4.04
N GLU A 331 -8.61 19.34 -5.06
CA GLU A 331 -9.29 18.44 -6.02
C GLU A 331 -10.56 19.05 -6.63
N GLY A 332 -10.57 20.38 -6.82
CA GLY A 332 -11.73 21.13 -7.33
C GLY A 332 -12.85 21.36 -6.30
N VAL A 333 -12.65 21.04 -5.02
CA VAL A 333 -13.57 21.32 -3.92
C VAL A 333 -13.09 22.55 -3.14
N LEU A 334 -13.91 23.61 -3.13
CA LEU A 334 -13.67 24.80 -2.30
C LEU A 334 -13.56 24.40 -0.83
N THR A 335 -12.34 24.51 -0.29
CA THR A 335 -11.98 24.00 1.03
C THR A 335 -11.80 25.13 2.03
N VAL A 336 -11.13 26.21 1.64
CA VAL A 336 -11.02 27.46 2.42
C VAL A 336 -11.75 28.55 1.65
N ASP A 337 -12.59 29.33 2.32
CA ASP A 337 -13.32 30.48 1.75
C ASP A 337 -13.54 31.55 2.82
N ALA A 338 -12.70 32.60 2.81
CA ALA A 338 -12.75 33.67 3.80
C ALA A 338 -12.06 34.96 3.32
N ILE A 339 -12.50 36.09 3.88
CA ILE A 339 -11.81 37.38 3.76
C ILE A 339 -11.26 37.73 5.15
N PRO A 340 -9.93 37.84 5.34
CA PRO A 340 -9.35 38.25 6.61
C PRO A 340 -9.71 39.69 6.97
N ASP A 341 -9.71 39.98 8.27
CA ASP A 341 -9.88 41.32 8.79
C ASP A 341 -8.85 41.63 9.88
N THR A 342 -8.93 42.82 10.48
CA THR A 342 -8.00 43.26 11.53
C THR A 342 -7.88 42.30 12.73
N LYS A 343 -8.89 41.46 12.98
CA LYS A 343 -8.97 40.51 14.11
C LYS A 343 -8.88 39.04 13.69
N LYS A 344 -9.35 38.69 12.49
CA LYS A 344 -9.37 37.32 11.95
C LYS A 344 -8.40 37.22 10.78
N ARG A 345 -7.15 36.82 11.06
CA ARG A 345 -6.08 36.72 10.04
C ARG A 345 -5.90 35.37 9.40
N TRP A 346 -6.47 34.33 9.98
CA TRP A 346 -6.39 32.98 9.46
C TRP A 346 -7.77 32.45 9.16
N ALA A 347 -7.83 31.60 8.15
CA ALA A 347 -8.97 30.78 7.81
C ALA A 347 -8.49 29.35 7.60
N GLU A 348 -9.31 28.40 8.03
CA GLU A 348 -9.02 26.99 7.95
C GLU A 348 -10.22 26.25 7.39
N GLY A 349 -9.94 25.15 6.68
CA GLY A 349 -10.94 24.37 5.98
C GLY A 349 -10.58 22.90 5.99
N THR A 350 -11.55 22.04 6.28
CA THR A 350 -11.39 20.58 6.20
C THR A 350 -12.43 19.99 5.28
N LYS A 351 -12.00 19.24 4.27
CA LYS A 351 -12.88 18.52 3.33
C LYS A 351 -12.38 17.09 3.10
N THR A 352 -13.30 16.21 2.72
CA THR A 352 -12.95 14.91 2.15
C THR A 352 -12.97 15.02 0.64
N VAL A 353 -11.88 14.65 -0.02
CA VAL A 353 -11.69 14.71 -1.48
C VAL A 353 -11.28 13.34 -2.03
N THR A 354 -11.43 13.13 -3.34
CA THR A 354 -11.05 11.88 -4.01
C THR A 354 -9.97 12.14 -5.05
N VAL A 355 -8.81 11.52 -4.88
CA VAL A 355 -7.70 11.55 -5.84
C VAL A 355 -7.82 10.37 -6.81
N LYS A 356 -7.69 10.65 -8.11
CA LYS A 356 -7.88 9.65 -9.19
C LYS A 356 -6.69 9.50 -10.14
N ASP A 357 -5.76 10.44 -10.13
CA ASP A 357 -4.63 10.53 -11.05
C ASP A 357 -3.26 10.37 -10.36
N GLY A 358 -3.26 9.99 -9.08
CA GLY A 358 -2.08 9.83 -8.26
C GLY A 358 -1.51 11.15 -7.73
N ARG A 359 -2.24 12.26 -7.85
CA ARG A 359 -1.84 13.58 -7.37
C ARG A 359 -2.97 14.25 -6.61
N LEU A 360 -2.65 14.80 -5.45
CA LEU A 360 -3.52 15.74 -4.76
C LEU A 360 -3.11 17.15 -5.17
N THR A 361 -4.04 17.91 -5.71
CA THR A 361 -3.83 19.20 -6.36
C THR A 361 -4.59 20.30 -5.63
N LEU A 362 -3.86 21.35 -5.25
CA LEU A 362 -4.36 22.60 -4.70
C LEU A 362 -4.20 23.72 -5.73
N LYS A 363 -5.18 24.61 -5.81
CA LYS A 363 -5.11 25.83 -6.62
C LYS A 363 -6.00 26.93 -6.07
N ASP A 364 -5.79 28.15 -6.57
CA ASP A 364 -6.73 29.24 -6.38
C ASP A 364 -8.13 28.85 -6.88
N HIS A 365 -9.14 29.14 -6.06
CA HIS A 365 -10.50 29.24 -6.54
C HIS A 365 -10.69 30.55 -7.32
N ALA A 366 -11.72 30.65 -8.16
CA ALA A 366 -11.94 31.81 -9.04
C ALA A 366 -12.13 33.15 -8.31
N THR A 367 -12.47 33.11 -7.02
CA THR A 367 -12.66 34.29 -6.15
C THR A 367 -11.42 34.70 -5.37
N ALA A 368 -10.33 33.92 -5.48
CA ALA A 368 -9.10 34.16 -4.75
C ALA A 368 -8.42 35.46 -5.19
N SER A 369 -7.71 36.09 -4.27
CA SER A 369 -6.82 37.22 -4.56
C SER A 369 -5.75 37.35 -3.49
N ASN A 370 -4.48 37.41 -3.88
CA ASN A 370 -3.35 37.45 -2.94
C ASN A 370 -3.46 36.35 -1.86
N ASN A 371 -3.90 35.19 -2.31
CA ASN A 371 -4.20 33.99 -1.61
C ASN A 371 -2.93 33.28 -1.15
N LYS A 372 -3.03 32.71 0.04
CA LYS A 372 -1.89 32.27 0.84
C LYS A 372 -2.21 30.93 1.46
N ILE A 373 -1.19 30.14 1.71
CA ILE A 373 -1.26 28.90 2.47
C ILE A 373 -0.17 28.91 3.53
N CYS A 374 -0.52 28.49 4.73
CA CYS A 374 0.43 28.31 5.82
C CYS A 374 0.90 26.85 5.85
N PHE A 375 -0.06 25.92 5.91
CA PHE A 375 0.21 24.50 5.93
C PHE A 375 -1.00 23.68 5.44
N ILE A 376 -0.73 22.43 5.11
CA ILE A 376 -1.73 21.41 4.75
C ILE A 376 -1.45 20.13 5.53
N GLU A 377 -2.53 19.47 5.97
CA GLU A 377 -2.49 18.12 6.54
C GLU A 377 -3.39 17.22 5.68
N ILE A 378 -2.84 16.09 5.25
CA ILE A 378 -3.46 15.13 4.34
C ILE A 378 -3.51 13.80 5.05
N GLU A 379 -4.70 13.34 5.39
CA GLU A 379 -4.94 12.05 6.02
C GLU A 379 -5.83 11.21 5.09
N GLU A 380 -5.43 9.98 4.82
CA GLU A 380 -6.29 9.04 4.10
C GLU A 380 -7.60 8.84 4.87
N ALA A 381 -8.72 9.05 4.19
CA ALA A 381 -10.04 8.90 4.79
C ALA A 381 -10.33 7.40 5.00
N LYS A 382 -10.57 7.00 6.24
CA LYS A 382 -10.98 5.63 6.56
C LYS A 382 -12.34 5.35 5.92
N ALA A 383 -12.47 4.18 5.30
CA ALA A 383 -13.77 3.66 4.91
C ALA A 383 -14.67 3.59 6.16
N GLN A 384 -15.84 4.22 6.10
CA GLN A 384 -16.86 4.17 7.17
C GLN A 384 -17.55 2.82 7.19
#